data_AF-A0A7C6BQX7-F1
#
_entry.id   AF-A0A7C6BQX7-F1
#
_cell.length_a   1.000
_cell.length_b   1.000
_cell.length_c   1.000
_cell.angle_alpha   90.00
_cell.angle_beta   90.00
_cell.angle_gamma   90.00
#
_symmetry.space_group_name_H-M   'P 1'
#
loop_
_entity.id
_entity.type
_entity.pdbx_description
1 polymer ?
#
loop_
_entity_poly.entity_id
_entity_poly.type
_entity_poly.pdbx_seq_one_letter_code
_entity_poly.pdbx_strand_id
1 'polypeptide(L)'
;MQSGLAELFDMGVYRQYAPFIDLAVHEKDVEETKRLIRLLIENSHSLTTFTQSPLYTHLPQKSMEPAFVERVKAGLIRSFTDEEDFAYMQGDAYWEDLKNIAQSCCTEERK
;
A
#
# COMPACT_ATOMS: atom_id res chain seq x y z
N MET A 1 15.69 9.38 -4.16
CA MET A 1 16.34 8.92 -5.42
C MET A 1 15.57 7.82 -6.16
N GLN A 2 14.59 7.13 -5.56
CA GLN A 2 13.85 6.06 -6.26
C GLN A 2 12.56 6.51 -6.97
N SER A 3 11.93 7.61 -6.53
CA SER A 3 10.68 8.11 -7.12
C SER A 3 10.80 8.51 -8.59
N GLY A 4 11.85 9.25 -8.96
CA GLY A 4 12.07 9.68 -10.35
C GLY A 4 12.40 8.52 -11.30
N LEU A 5 12.96 7.41 -10.80
CA LEU A 5 13.17 6.21 -11.60
C LEU A 5 11.85 5.46 -11.82
N ALA A 6 11.01 5.35 -10.79
CA ALA A 6 9.69 4.73 -10.93
C ALA A 6 8.81 5.50 -11.94
N GLU A 7 8.90 6.83 -11.95
CA GLU A 7 8.24 7.68 -12.93
C GLU A 7 8.84 7.50 -14.34
N LEU A 8 10.16 7.55 -14.48
CA LEU A 8 10.85 7.36 -15.78
C LEU A 8 10.53 6.01 -16.43
N PHE A 9 10.34 4.98 -15.62
CA PHE A 9 10.02 3.63 -16.09
C PHE A 9 8.52 3.35 -16.13
N ASP A 10 7.62 4.33 -15.95
CA ASP A 10 6.15 4.12 -15.94
C ASP A 10 5.68 3.02 -14.94
N MET A 11 6.37 2.87 -13.82
CA MET A 11 6.13 1.78 -12.86
C MET A 11 4.85 1.97 -12.01
N GLY A 12 4.24 3.16 -12.07
CA GLY A 12 3.01 3.48 -11.34
C GLY A 12 3.24 4.13 -9.97
N VAL A 13 2.22 4.87 -9.50
CA VAL A 13 2.27 5.74 -8.31
C VAL A 13 2.61 4.95 -7.05
N TYR A 14 2.04 3.76 -6.85
CA TYR A 14 2.37 2.91 -5.70
C TYR A 14 3.89 2.69 -5.57
N ARG A 15 4.56 2.35 -6.67
CA ARG A 15 6.00 2.03 -6.67
C ARG A 15 6.88 3.26 -6.45
N GLN A 16 6.37 4.43 -6.81
CA GLN A 16 7.05 5.70 -6.55
C GLN A 16 7.13 6.01 -5.05
N TYR A 17 6.07 5.69 -4.30
CA TYR A 17 5.93 6.11 -2.91
C TYR A 17 6.21 5.03 -1.87
N ALA A 18 6.11 3.74 -2.25
CA ALA A 18 6.33 2.62 -1.33
C ALA A 18 7.66 2.73 -0.55
N PRO A 19 8.80 3.11 -1.14
CA PRO A 19 10.06 3.21 -0.38
C PRO A 19 10.10 4.30 0.70
N PHE A 20 9.22 5.30 0.65
CA PHE A 20 9.22 6.38 1.64
C PHE A 20 8.55 5.97 2.95
N ILE A 21 7.74 4.90 2.96
CA ILE A 21 7.09 4.45 4.20
C ILE A 21 8.14 3.97 5.21
N ASP A 22 9.16 3.24 4.74
CA ASP A 22 10.25 2.74 5.59
C ASP A 22 11.02 3.89 6.24
N LEU A 23 11.18 5.01 5.52
CA LEU A 23 11.82 6.21 6.04
C LEU A 23 10.94 6.90 7.09
N ALA A 24 9.64 7.09 6.81
CA ALA A 24 8.71 7.73 7.74
C ALA A 24 8.55 6.91 9.04
N VAL A 25 8.55 5.57 8.93
CA VAL A 25 8.56 4.64 10.07
C VAL A 25 9.83 4.77 10.89
N HIS A 26 10.99 4.85 10.23
CA HIS A 26 12.27 5.03 10.92
C HIS A 26 12.33 6.37 11.69
N GLU A 27 11.82 7.44 11.07
CA GLU A 27 11.75 8.78 11.68
C GLU A 27 10.62 8.92 12.72
N LYS A 28 9.69 7.95 12.77
CA LYS A 28 8.49 7.94 13.61
C LYS A 28 7.60 9.17 13.38
N ASP A 29 7.56 9.67 12.15
CA ASP A 29 6.69 10.79 11.78
C ASP A 29 5.26 10.26 11.55
N VAL A 30 4.37 10.56 12.48
CA VAL A 30 2.98 10.10 12.45
C VAL A 30 2.21 10.71 11.27
N GLU A 31 2.42 12.00 10.95
CA GLU A 31 1.67 12.66 9.87
C GLU A 31 2.11 12.15 8.50
N GLU A 32 3.42 12.05 8.28
CA GLU A 32 3.94 11.57 7.01
C GLU A 32 3.63 10.09 6.80
N THR A 33 3.74 9.27 7.85
CA THR A 33 3.35 7.85 7.78
C THR A 33 1.88 7.70 7.42
N LYS A 34 0.97 8.47 8.02
CA LYS A 34 -0.46 8.45 7.66
C LYS A 34 -0.69 8.85 6.21
N ARG A 35 -0.01 9.90 5.74
CA ARG A 35 -0.12 10.37 4.36
C ARG A 35 0.31 9.29 3.39
N LEU A 36 1.41 8.61 3.67
CA LEU A 36 1.95 7.53 2.85
C LEU A 36 1.06 6.28 2.87
N ILE A 37 0.57 5.85 4.05
CA ILE A 37 -0.36 4.71 4.17
C ILE A 37 -1.62 4.95 3.32
N ARG A 38 -2.25 6.13 3.45
CA ARG A 38 -3.41 6.51 2.62
C ARG A 38 -3.10 6.40 1.14
N LEU A 39 -2.00 7.03 0.72
CA LEU A 39 -1.60 7.07 -0.67
C LEU A 39 -1.35 5.66 -1.23
N LEU A 40 -0.70 4.78 -0.46
CA LEU A 40 -0.42 3.40 -0.87
C LEU A 40 -1.69 2.55 -0.97
N ILE A 41 -2.63 2.69 -0.03
CA ILE A 41 -3.91 1.97 -0.07
C ILE A 41 -4.76 2.44 -1.26
N GLU A 42 -4.90 3.76 -1.46
CA GLU A 42 -5.67 4.35 -2.56
C GLU A 42 -5.08 3.98 -3.92
N ASN A 43 -3.74 4.01 -4.05
CA ASN A 43 -3.03 3.70 -5.29
C ASN A 43 -2.66 2.23 -5.42
N SER A 44 -3.18 1.33 -4.59
CA SER A 44 -2.98 -0.13 -4.72
C SER A 44 -3.35 -0.66 -6.11
N HIS A 45 -4.35 -0.06 -6.77
CA HIS A 45 -4.73 -0.39 -8.14
C HIS A 45 -3.64 -0.05 -9.19
N SER A 46 -2.76 0.91 -8.88
CA SER A 46 -1.64 1.30 -9.75
C SER A 46 -0.50 0.27 -9.77
N LEU A 47 -0.57 -0.78 -8.93
CA LEU A 47 0.44 -1.84 -8.90
C LEU A 47 0.61 -2.56 -10.24
N THR A 48 -0.43 -2.60 -11.07
CA THR A 48 -0.40 -3.28 -12.37
C THR A 48 -0.56 -2.31 -13.55
N THR A 49 -0.74 -1.01 -13.33
CA THR A 49 -0.94 -0.05 -14.43
C THR A 49 0.28 0.04 -15.34
N PHE A 50 1.49 -0.25 -14.84
CA PHE A 50 2.71 -0.35 -15.64
C PHE A 50 2.57 -1.36 -16.80
N THR A 51 1.78 -2.42 -16.64
CA THR A 51 1.55 -3.42 -17.72
C THR A 51 0.82 -2.84 -18.94
N GLN A 52 0.18 -1.68 -18.78
CA GLN A 52 -0.49 -0.94 -19.86
C GLN A 52 0.46 0.04 -20.57
N SER A 53 1.66 0.29 -20.03
CA SER A 53 2.65 1.14 -20.68
C SER A 53 3.26 0.44 -21.90
N PRO A 54 3.60 1.19 -22.97
CA PRO A 54 4.35 0.69 -24.12
C PRO A 54 5.64 -0.06 -23.73
N LEU A 55 6.29 0.35 -22.62
CA LEU A 55 7.53 -0.26 -22.15
C LEU A 55 7.35 -1.72 -21.70
N TYR A 56 6.15 -2.09 -21.23
CA TYR A 56 5.87 -3.41 -20.65
C TYR A 56 4.82 -4.20 -21.43
N THR A 57 4.41 -3.75 -22.62
CA THR A 57 3.39 -4.42 -23.45
C THR A 57 3.78 -5.85 -23.86
N HIS A 58 5.08 -6.17 -23.85
CA HIS A 58 5.60 -7.51 -24.15
C HIS A 58 5.51 -8.47 -22.96
N LEU A 59 5.22 -7.99 -21.75
CA LEU A 59 4.99 -8.84 -20.59
C LEU A 59 3.58 -9.44 -20.64
N PRO A 60 3.40 -10.70 -20.20
CA PRO A 60 2.08 -11.29 -20.14
C PRO A 60 1.18 -10.46 -19.23
N GLN A 61 0.15 -9.86 -19.82
CA GLN A 61 -0.81 -9.04 -19.12
C GLN A 61 -1.58 -9.92 -18.13
N LYS A 62 -1.28 -9.76 -16.84
CA LYS A 62 -2.16 -10.29 -15.80
C LYS A 62 -3.29 -9.29 -15.62
N SER A 63 -4.50 -9.70 -16.05
CA SER A 63 -5.71 -8.96 -15.70
C SER A 63 -5.80 -8.85 -14.19
N MET A 64 -5.96 -7.63 -13.70
CA MET A 64 -6.13 -7.38 -12.28
C MET A 64 -7.60 -7.60 -11.96
N GLU A 65 -7.95 -8.81 -11.53
CA GLU A 65 -9.30 -9.08 -11.06
C GLU A 65 -9.62 -8.14 -9.88
N PRO A 66 -10.83 -7.60 -9.78
CA PRO A 66 -11.22 -6.77 -8.63
C PRO A 66 -10.94 -7.46 -7.29
N ALA A 67 -11.13 -8.79 -7.23
CA ALA A 67 -10.79 -9.60 -6.07
C ALA A 67 -9.29 -9.58 -5.72
N PHE A 68 -8.39 -9.44 -6.70
CA PHE A 68 -6.96 -9.30 -6.45
C PHE A 68 -6.63 -7.94 -5.80
N VAL A 69 -7.24 -6.85 -6.29
CA VAL A 69 -7.03 -5.51 -5.72
C VAL A 69 -7.48 -5.47 -4.26
N GLU A 70 -8.65 -6.03 -3.98
CA GLU A 70 -9.16 -6.07 -2.61
C GLU A 70 -8.30 -6.95 -1.69
N ARG A 71 -7.78 -8.09 -2.17
CA ARG A 71 -6.80 -8.89 -1.42
C ARG A 71 -5.52 -8.11 -1.12
N VAL A 72 -5.01 -7.35 -2.09
CA VAL A 72 -3.80 -6.54 -1.88
C VAL A 72 -4.06 -5.43 -0.88
N LYS A 73 -5.19 -4.72 -0.98
CA LYS A 73 -5.58 -3.69 0.00
C LYS A 73 -5.69 -4.27 1.40
N ALA A 74 -6.36 -5.41 1.56
CA ALA A 74 -6.48 -6.09 2.85
C ALA A 74 -5.10 -6.49 3.42
N GLY A 75 -4.20 -7.02 2.57
CA GLY A 75 -2.84 -7.36 2.97
C GLY A 75 -2.01 -6.14 3.39
N LEU A 76 -2.15 -5.02 2.67
CA LEU A 76 -1.50 -3.75 3.02
C LEU A 76 -2.02 -3.19 4.34
N ILE A 77 -3.33 -3.15 4.52
CA ILE A 77 -3.96 -2.70 5.77
C ILE A 77 -3.42 -3.53 6.93
N ARG A 78 -3.42 -4.87 6.81
CA ARG A 78 -2.89 -5.76 7.87
C ARG A 78 -1.43 -5.46 8.19
N SER A 79 -0.60 -5.20 7.17
CA SER A 79 0.83 -4.90 7.35
C SER A 79 1.06 -3.56 8.03
N PHE A 80 0.28 -2.53 7.70
CA PHE A 80 0.39 -1.20 8.31
C PHE A 80 -0.24 -1.10 9.71
N THR A 81 -1.02 -2.10 10.09
CA THR A 81 -1.63 -2.22 11.42
C THR A 81 -0.83 -3.12 12.36
N ASP A 82 0.32 -3.63 11.92
CA ASP A 82 1.21 -4.42 12.76
C ASP A 82 1.83 -3.55 13.85
N GLU A 83 1.67 -3.96 15.10
CA GLU A 83 2.11 -3.17 16.26
C GLU A 83 3.62 -3.20 16.43
N GLU A 84 4.35 -4.16 15.85
CA GLU A 84 5.82 -4.22 15.97
C GLU A 84 6.50 -2.97 15.39
N ASP A 85 6.10 -2.57 14.19
CA ASP A 85 6.71 -1.43 13.48
C ASP A 85 5.93 -0.13 13.69
N PHE A 86 4.62 -0.18 13.94
CA PHE A 86 3.73 1.00 13.97
C PHE A 86 3.19 1.36 15.37
N ALA A 87 3.69 0.76 16.47
CA ALA A 87 3.24 1.08 17.83
C ALA A 87 3.25 2.59 18.18
N TYR A 88 4.14 3.38 17.56
CA TYR A 88 4.21 4.83 17.78
C TYR A 88 3.01 5.61 17.22
N MET A 89 2.17 4.99 16.40
CA MET A 89 0.93 5.58 15.86
C MET A 89 -0.28 5.38 16.79
N GLN A 90 -0.11 4.74 17.94
CA GLN A 90 -1.18 4.48 18.89
C GLN A 90 -1.85 5.76 19.39
N GLY A 91 -3.17 5.79 19.31
CA GLY A 91 -3.99 6.97 19.64
C GLY A 91 -4.34 7.86 18.44
N ASP A 92 -3.80 7.60 17.24
CA ASP A 92 -4.29 8.24 16.03
C ASP A 92 -5.58 7.58 15.52
N ALA A 93 -6.63 8.38 15.32
CA ALA A 93 -7.95 7.89 14.93
C ALA A 93 -7.94 7.11 13.61
N TYR A 94 -7.14 7.53 12.63
CA TYR A 94 -7.08 6.86 11.33
C TYR A 94 -6.41 5.48 11.44
N TRP A 95 -5.35 5.37 12.23
CA TRP A 95 -4.67 4.09 12.43
C TRP A 95 -5.52 3.09 13.23
N GLU A 96 -6.29 3.57 14.22
CA GLU A 96 -7.25 2.74 14.94
C GLU A 96 -8.40 2.25 14.03
N ASP A 97 -8.92 3.10 13.14
CA ASP A 97 -9.93 2.70 12.16
C ASP A 97 -9.41 1.62 11.21
N LEU A 98 -8.17 1.76 10.72
CA LEU A 98 -7.53 0.74 9.88
C LEU A 98 -7.37 -0.60 10.62
N LYS A 99 -6.98 -0.56 11.91
CA LYS A 99 -6.90 -1.77 12.75
C LYS A 99 -8.25 -2.47 12.86
N ASN A 100 -9.32 -1.72 13.08
CA ASN A 100 -10.68 -2.28 13.13
C ASN A 100 -11.07 -2.94 11.80
N ILE A 101 -10.73 -2.32 10.67
CA ILE A 101 -10.96 -2.89 9.33
C ILE A 101 -10.15 -4.18 9.14
N ALA A 102 -8.87 -4.19 9.55
CA ALA A 102 -8.00 -5.37 9.47
C ALA A 102 -8.59 -6.56 10.25
N GLN A 103 -9.07 -6.30 11.47
CA GLN A 103 -9.67 -7.30 12.35
C GLN A 103 -10.99 -7.86 11.78
N SER A 104 -11.81 -7.00 11.16
CA SER A 104 -13.07 -7.41 10.51
C SER A 104 -12.84 -8.33 9.30
N CYS A 105 -11.73 -8.19 8.57
CA CYS A 105 -11.39 -9.09 7.46
C CYS A 105 -10.93 -10.48 7.94
N CYS A 106 -10.25 -10.59 9.09
CA CYS A 106 -9.80 -11.87 9.65
C CYS A 106 -10.96 -12.77 10.16
N THR A 107 -12.15 -12.22 10.42
CA THR A 107 -13.31 -13.00 10.89
C THR A 107 -14.06 -13.74 9.76
N GLU A 108 -13.89 -13.34 8.51
CA GLU A 108 -14.61 -13.92 7.35
C GLU A 108 -13.91 -15.17 6.77
N GLU A 109 -12.65 -15.45 7.12
CA GLU A 109 -11.92 -16.64 6.62
C GLU A 109 -12.21 -17.94 7.43
N ARG A 110 -13.13 -17.91 8.40
CA ARG A 110 -13.49 -19.07 9.27
C ARG A 110 -14.94 -19.57 9.12
N LYS A 111 -15.50 -19.56 7.91
CA LYS A 111 -16.77 -20.25 7.61
C LYS A 111 -16.65 -21.20 6.44
#